data_AF-A0A9P6LRU9-F1
#
_entry.id   AF-A0A9P6LRU9-F1
#
_cell.length_a   1.000
_cell.length_b   1.000
_cell.length_c   1.000
_cell.angle_alpha   90.00
_cell.angle_beta   90.00
_cell.angle_gamma   90.00
#
_symmetry.space_group_name_H-M   'P 1'
#
loop_
_entity.id
_entity.type
_entity.pdbx_description
1 polymer ?
#
loop_
_entity_poly.entity_id
_entity_poly.type
_entity_poly.pdbx_seq_one_letter_code
_entity_poly.pdbx_strand_id
1 'polypeptide(L)'
;MHIRTTIIASTALAFVAMVAEAHSWADCVDWRFKDPTAKPSWDAKDGTCHGYAREYPLKKNIRFGDLDSDSPNRHYQQDGALVPCSDGKSGIEKGADETRKNPISAAYFEGDPQWGPMAKARAGDIMCIRWPSKTHGSETGLLPVSINMPIVTLDKDPDQKTFSAASVITLPFNNCSTIAGDGDHTPCGGCFPVPGGLKTGNYVIQWRWELTNGQKKEFYTSCWDLGVTARDESSTTGTPKSVPTLDASTNIFGTLVQA
;
A
#
# COMPACT_ATOMS: atom_id res chain seq x y z
N MET A 1 -67.60 31.51 -11.77
CA MET A 1 -66.35 31.45 -12.56
C MET A 1 -65.30 30.83 -11.65
N HIS A 2 -65.06 29.52 -11.74
CA HIS A 2 -64.16 28.78 -10.84
C HIS A 2 -62.78 28.65 -11.49
N ILE A 3 -61.79 29.30 -10.88
CA ILE A 3 -60.38 29.19 -11.26
C ILE A 3 -59.87 27.86 -10.68
N ARG A 4 -59.56 26.91 -11.56
CA ARG A 4 -58.87 25.66 -11.19
C ARG A 4 -57.37 25.95 -11.17
N THR A 5 -56.81 26.06 -9.97
CA THR A 5 -55.36 26.17 -9.76
C THR A 5 -54.75 24.77 -9.84
N THR A 6 -54.07 24.47 -10.93
CA THR A 6 -53.29 23.23 -11.09
C THR A 6 -51.92 23.44 -10.44
N ILE A 7 -51.68 22.80 -9.30
CA ILE A 7 -50.35 22.76 -8.67
C ILE A 7 -49.54 21.68 -9.39
N ILE A 8 -48.53 22.09 -10.14
CA ILE A 8 -47.52 21.18 -10.71
C ILE A 8 -46.52 20.90 -9.58
N ALA A 9 -46.59 19.70 -9.01
CA ALA A 9 -45.58 19.21 -8.07
C ALA A 9 -44.35 18.74 -8.86
N SER A 10 -43.34 19.60 -8.96
CA SER A 10 -42.03 19.23 -9.49
C SER A 10 -41.24 18.47 -8.43
N THR A 11 -41.21 17.14 -8.52
CA THR A 11 -40.33 16.29 -7.73
C THR A 11 -38.90 16.45 -8.24
N ALA A 12 -38.13 17.37 -7.64
CA ALA A 12 -36.70 17.46 -7.87
C ALA A 12 -36.04 16.21 -7.25
N LEU A 13 -35.77 15.21 -8.08
CA LEU A 13 -35.00 14.03 -7.70
C LEU A 13 -33.54 14.45 -7.54
N ALA A 14 -33.16 14.83 -6.32
CA ALA A 14 -31.76 15.09 -5.98
C ALA A 14 -31.00 13.75 -6.07
N PHE A 15 -30.29 13.54 -7.17
CA PHE A 15 -29.25 12.53 -7.26
C PHE A 15 -28.12 12.94 -6.30
N VAL A 16 -28.22 12.46 -5.06
CA VAL A 16 -27.07 12.44 -4.15
C VAL A 16 -26.10 11.43 -4.76
N ALA A 17 -25.11 11.93 -5.49
CA ALA A 17 -23.96 11.11 -5.86
C ALA A 17 -23.31 10.68 -4.54
N MET A 18 -23.43 9.39 -4.21
CA MET A 18 -22.64 8.82 -3.13
C MET A 18 -21.19 8.91 -3.59
N VAL A 19 -20.46 9.86 -3.02
CA VAL A 19 -19.02 9.97 -3.20
C VAL A 19 -18.45 8.80 -2.40
N ALA A 20 -18.10 7.71 -3.08
CA ALA A 20 -17.42 6.60 -2.43
C ALA A 20 -16.04 7.09 -2.00
N GLU A 21 -15.80 7.08 -0.69
CA GLU A 21 -14.51 7.44 -0.11
C GLU A 21 -13.55 6.26 -0.31
N ALA A 22 -12.45 6.50 -1.00
CA ALA A 22 -11.64 5.45 -1.60
C ALA A 22 -10.29 5.26 -0.89
N HIS A 23 -10.30 5.31 0.44
CA HIS A 23 -9.09 5.34 1.25
C HIS A 23 -8.34 4.01 1.29
N SER A 24 -7.28 3.83 0.51
CA SER A 24 -6.42 2.65 0.60
C SER A 24 -5.00 2.99 1.10
N TRP A 25 -4.31 2.02 1.68
CA TRP A 25 -2.95 2.15 2.22
C TRP A 25 -2.27 0.78 2.31
N ALA A 26 -0.94 0.75 2.42
CA ALA A 26 -0.25 -0.48 2.76
C ALA A 26 -0.46 -0.81 4.25
N ASP A 27 -1.33 -1.78 4.53
CA ASP A 27 -1.60 -2.31 5.87
C ASP A 27 -0.43 -3.16 6.38
N CYS A 28 0.18 -3.92 5.48
CA CYS A 28 1.37 -4.70 5.76
C CYS A 28 2.35 -4.61 4.60
N VAL A 29 3.63 -4.36 4.87
CA VAL A 29 4.68 -4.25 3.84
C VAL A 29 5.64 -5.45 3.81
N ASP A 30 5.53 -6.37 4.77
CA ASP A 30 6.21 -7.68 4.81
C ASP A 30 5.19 -8.76 5.22
N TRP A 31 4.24 -9.02 4.32
CA TRP A 31 3.25 -10.08 4.46
C TRP A 31 3.89 -11.43 4.15
N ARG A 32 3.73 -12.40 5.06
CA ARG A 32 4.24 -13.75 4.88
C ARG A 32 3.10 -14.75 4.95
N PHE A 33 2.88 -15.45 3.85
CA PHE A 33 1.90 -16.54 3.80
C PHE A 33 2.33 -17.68 4.72
N LYS A 34 1.39 -18.28 5.45
CA LYS A 34 1.63 -19.44 6.32
C LYS A 34 1.99 -20.68 5.52
N ASP A 35 1.28 -20.88 4.41
CA ASP A 35 1.57 -21.92 3.44
C ASP A 35 1.59 -21.29 2.03
N PRO A 36 2.75 -20.86 1.53
CA PRO A 36 2.85 -20.29 0.19
C PRO A 36 2.54 -21.30 -0.92
N THR A 37 2.50 -22.60 -0.61
CA THR A 37 2.23 -23.65 -1.61
C THR A 37 0.76 -24.03 -1.71
N ALA A 38 -0.05 -23.69 -0.69
CA ALA A 38 -1.47 -24.01 -0.62
C ALA A 38 -2.35 -22.79 -0.89
N LYS A 39 -2.65 -22.50 -2.18
CA LYS A 39 -3.56 -21.43 -2.65
C LYS A 39 -3.57 -20.20 -1.72
N PRO A 40 -2.44 -19.49 -1.63
CA PRO A 40 -2.26 -18.43 -0.66
C PRO A 40 -3.34 -17.35 -0.79
N SER A 41 -3.78 -16.83 0.36
CA SER A 41 -4.74 -15.73 0.49
C SER A 41 -4.15 -14.63 1.38
N TRP A 42 -4.57 -13.38 1.13
CA TRP A 42 -4.26 -12.18 1.89
C TRP A 42 -5.05 -12.08 3.21
N ASP A 43 -5.96 -13.03 3.45
CA ASP A 43 -6.71 -13.12 4.70
C ASP A 43 -5.78 -13.29 5.91
N ALA A 44 -6.17 -12.69 7.04
CA ALA A 44 -5.44 -12.80 8.31
C ALA A 44 -5.21 -14.27 8.76
N LYS A 45 -6.05 -15.20 8.32
CA LYS A 45 -5.89 -16.63 8.64
C LYS A 45 -4.79 -17.32 7.82
N ASP A 46 -4.40 -16.77 6.67
CA ASP A 46 -3.50 -17.42 5.70
C ASP A 46 -2.09 -16.80 5.65
N GLY A 47 -1.83 -15.77 6.46
CA GLY A 47 -0.50 -15.18 6.61
C GLY A 47 -0.36 -14.34 7.87
N THR A 48 0.80 -13.70 8.03
CA THR A 48 1.12 -12.80 9.14
C THR A 48 1.92 -11.61 8.64
N CYS A 49 1.79 -10.48 9.32
CA CYS A 49 2.55 -9.28 9.00
C CYS A 49 3.83 -9.18 9.83
N HIS A 50 4.96 -8.90 9.17
CA HIS A 50 6.29 -8.82 9.79
C HIS A 50 6.95 -7.44 9.67
N GLY A 51 6.28 -6.49 9.02
CA GLY A 51 6.80 -5.15 8.78
C GLY A 51 5.68 -4.23 8.34
N TYR A 52 5.75 -2.99 8.81
CA TYR A 52 4.70 -1.99 8.61
C TYR A 52 5.28 -0.70 8.02
N ALA A 53 4.37 0.15 7.53
CA ALA A 53 4.71 1.52 7.18
C ALA A 53 5.15 2.32 8.43
N ARG A 54 5.75 3.49 8.19
CA ARG A 54 6.15 4.40 9.28
C ARG A 54 4.96 4.78 10.14
N GLU A 55 5.18 4.84 11.44
CA GLU A 55 4.15 5.20 12.44
C GLU A 55 2.85 4.39 12.32
N TYR A 56 2.92 3.14 11.85
CA TYR A 56 1.73 2.31 11.71
C TYR A 56 1.16 1.93 13.09
N PRO A 57 -0.10 2.29 13.42
CA PRO A 57 -0.66 2.01 14.74
C PRO A 57 -1.01 0.54 14.92
N LEU A 58 -0.37 -0.14 15.88
CA LEU A 58 -0.74 -1.50 16.27
C LEU A 58 -1.79 -1.48 17.38
N LYS A 59 -3.03 -1.11 17.05
CA LYS A 59 -4.12 -1.23 18.02
C LYS A 59 -4.74 -2.62 17.99
N LYS A 60 -5.06 -3.11 19.18
CA LYS A 60 -5.88 -4.31 19.34
C LYS A 60 -7.33 -3.95 19.02
N ASN A 61 -8.04 -4.86 18.37
CA ASN A 61 -9.48 -4.78 18.07
C ASN A 61 -9.89 -3.76 16.99
N ILE A 62 -8.96 -3.25 16.18
CA ILE A 62 -9.33 -2.60 14.92
C ILE A 62 -9.47 -3.67 13.85
N ARG A 63 -10.56 -3.62 13.09
CA ARG A 63 -10.75 -4.51 11.94
C ARG A 63 -9.85 -4.06 10.79
N PHE A 64 -9.35 -5.01 10.01
CA PHE A 64 -8.59 -4.70 8.81
C PHE A 64 -9.39 -3.78 7.87
N GLY A 65 -8.82 -2.64 7.49
CA GLY A 65 -9.51 -1.64 6.67
C GLY A 65 -10.28 -0.57 7.44
N ASP A 66 -10.35 -0.58 8.78
CA ASP A 66 -11.07 0.45 9.55
C ASP A 66 -10.20 1.66 9.96
N LEU A 67 -8.89 1.62 9.70
CA LEU A 67 -7.98 2.66 10.18
C LEU A 67 -8.20 4.02 9.52
N ASP A 68 -8.93 4.13 8.42
CA ASP A 68 -9.24 5.44 7.82
C ASP A 68 -10.18 6.29 8.68
N SER A 69 -10.96 5.68 9.57
CA SER A 69 -11.89 6.39 10.47
C SER A 69 -11.47 6.40 11.94
N ASP A 70 -10.27 5.90 12.27
CA ASP A 70 -9.75 5.81 13.64
C ASP A 70 -8.71 6.92 13.95
N SER A 71 -8.23 7.01 15.20
CA SER A 71 -7.14 7.90 15.64
C SER A 71 -6.09 7.10 16.41
N PRO A 72 -4.87 6.86 15.89
CA PRO A 72 -4.29 7.42 14.66
C PRO A 72 -4.95 6.86 13.41
N ASN A 73 -5.28 7.70 12.42
CA ASN A 73 -5.88 7.24 11.17
C ASN A 73 -4.82 6.71 10.21
N ARG A 74 -5.27 5.98 9.19
CA ARG A 74 -4.47 5.59 8.02
C ARG A 74 -5.24 5.90 6.76
N HIS A 75 -4.96 7.07 6.20
CA HIS A 75 -5.16 7.38 4.79
C HIS A 75 -4.34 8.63 4.51
N TYR A 76 -3.30 8.54 3.68
CA TYR A 76 -2.64 9.75 3.21
C TYR A 76 -3.15 10.08 1.81
N GLN A 77 -4.23 10.85 1.78
CA GLN A 77 -4.82 11.37 0.55
C GLN A 77 -4.05 12.61 0.09
N GLN A 78 -3.59 12.57 -1.15
CA GLN A 78 -2.90 13.68 -1.80
C GLN A 78 -3.80 14.30 -2.87
N ASP A 79 -4.57 15.33 -2.48
CA ASP A 79 -5.36 16.13 -3.42
C ASP A 79 -4.44 17.08 -4.19
N GLY A 80 -3.84 16.58 -5.28
CA GLY A 80 -3.01 17.35 -6.20
C GLY A 80 -1.62 17.76 -5.67
N ALA A 81 -1.32 17.54 -4.39
CA ALA A 81 0.00 17.75 -3.82
C ALA A 81 0.91 16.54 -4.08
N LEU A 82 2.03 16.74 -4.78
CA LEU A 82 3.04 15.69 -5.05
C LEU A 82 3.97 15.45 -3.85
N VAL A 83 3.40 15.36 -2.64
CA VAL A 83 4.18 15.06 -1.42
C VAL A 83 4.36 13.55 -1.36
N PRO A 84 5.58 13.00 -1.37
CA PRO A 84 5.76 11.58 -1.60
C PRO A 84 5.41 10.68 -0.40
N CYS A 85 5.70 11.05 0.83
CA CYS A 85 5.42 10.22 2.01
C CYS A 85 4.56 10.99 3.02
N SER A 86 5.10 12.10 3.49
CA SER A 86 4.46 13.27 4.08
C SER A 86 5.57 14.32 4.23
N ASP A 87 5.26 15.52 4.72
CA ASP A 87 6.27 16.57 4.95
C ASP A 87 6.21 17.14 6.38
N GLY A 88 5.56 16.42 7.29
CA GLY A 88 5.28 16.84 8.66
C GLY A 88 4.33 18.04 8.76
N LYS A 89 3.70 18.45 7.64
CA LYS A 89 2.71 19.54 7.55
C LYS A 89 1.42 19.08 6.85
N SER A 90 1.57 18.29 5.80
CA SER A 90 0.58 17.53 5.07
C SER A 90 0.60 16.11 5.62
N GLY A 91 -0.56 15.56 5.99
CA GLY A 91 -0.62 14.27 6.68
C GLY A 91 -0.13 14.33 8.13
N ILE A 92 -0.27 15.48 8.81
CA ILE A 92 0.11 15.67 10.23
C ILE A 92 -0.65 14.79 11.19
N GLU A 93 -1.75 14.19 10.73
CA GLU A 93 -2.52 13.29 11.55
C GLU A 93 -1.62 12.13 11.93
N LYS A 94 -1.46 11.96 13.25
CA LYS A 94 -0.69 10.87 13.81
C LYS A 94 -1.16 9.58 13.12
N GLY A 95 -0.22 8.74 12.68
CA GLY A 95 -0.51 7.52 11.91
C GLY A 95 -0.49 7.71 10.39
N ALA A 96 -0.86 8.88 9.86
CA ALA A 96 -0.69 9.25 8.46
C ALA A 96 0.61 10.03 8.19
N ASP A 97 1.26 10.57 9.23
CA ASP A 97 2.58 11.21 9.10
C ASP A 97 3.70 10.18 8.91
N GLU A 98 3.91 9.80 7.66
CA GLU A 98 4.98 8.88 7.27
C GLU A 98 6.31 9.59 6.97
N THR A 99 6.54 10.77 7.58
CA THR A 99 7.78 11.53 7.39
C THR A 99 8.90 10.70 7.96
N ARG A 100 9.97 10.53 7.20
CA ARG A 100 11.14 9.83 7.71
C ARG A 100 11.70 10.48 8.97
N LYS A 101 11.76 9.71 10.07
CA LYS A 101 12.30 10.17 11.34
C LYS A 101 13.82 10.00 11.39
N ASN A 102 14.45 10.76 12.28
CA ASN A 102 15.86 10.63 12.62
C ASN A 102 16.00 10.53 14.15
N PRO A 103 16.40 9.37 14.72
CA PRO A 103 16.75 8.13 14.01
C PRO A 103 15.53 7.46 13.34
N ILE A 104 15.77 6.65 12.30
CA ILE A 104 14.73 5.90 11.58
C ILE A 104 13.87 5.06 12.53
N SER A 105 14.50 4.46 13.54
CA SER A 105 13.83 3.62 14.54
C SER A 105 12.69 4.32 15.27
N ALA A 106 12.70 5.66 15.36
CA ALA A 106 11.63 6.41 16.03
C ALA A 106 10.26 6.28 15.32
N ALA A 107 10.23 5.86 14.06
CA ALA A 107 8.98 5.58 13.33
C ALA A 107 8.44 4.15 13.52
N TYR A 108 9.12 3.31 14.31
CA TYR A 108 8.86 1.87 14.43
C TYR A 108 8.92 1.39 15.87
N PHE A 109 8.46 0.16 16.10
CA PHE A 109 8.48 -0.52 17.39
C PHE A 109 9.85 -0.41 18.11
N GLU A 110 10.95 -0.50 17.36
CA GLU A 110 12.31 -0.42 17.92
C GLU A 110 12.63 0.92 18.62
N GLY A 111 11.99 2.02 18.22
CA GLY A 111 12.13 3.33 18.88
C GLY A 111 10.91 3.75 19.69
N ASP A 112 9.71 3.30 19.31
CA ASP A 112 8.46 3.56 20.01
C ASP A 112 7.51 2.35 19.90
N PRO A 113 7.25 1.62 21.00
CA PRO A 113 6.43 0.41 21.02
C PRO A 113 4.97 0.57 20.58
N GLN A 114 4.48 1.80 20.40
CA GLN A 114 3.12 2.03 19.89
C GLN A 114 3.01 1.73 18.38
N TRP A 115 4.14 1.64 17.67
CA TRP A 115 4.21 1.43 16.23
C TRP A 115 4.51 -0.01 15.83
N GLY A 116 4.24 -0.32 14.56
CA GLY A 116 4.67 -1.57 13.92
C GLY A 116 6.19 -1.70 13.79
N PRO A 117 6.76 -2.92 13.80
CA PRO A 117 8.17 -3.14 13.51
C PRO A 117 8.54 -2.74 12.08
N MET A 118 9.81 -2.34 11.91
CA MET A 118 10.38 -2.07 10.59
C MET A 118 10.54 -3.37 9.79
N ALA A 119 10.21 -3.33 8.49
CA ALA A 119 10.42 -4.46 7.59
C ALA A 119 11.91 -4.77 7.37
N LYS A 120 12.24 -6.05 7.18
CA LYS A 120 13.62 -6.52 6.97
C LYS A 120 13.65 -7.59 5.88
N ALA A 121 14.63 -7.51 4.99
CA ALA A 121 14.82 -8.48 3.91
C ALA A 121 16.30 -8.61 3.51
N ARG A 122 16.66 -9.67 2.79
CA ARG A 122 17.93 -9.72 2.06
C ARG A 122 17.76 -9.19 0.65
N ALA A 123 18.84 -8.68 0.07
CA ALA A 123 18.88 -8.38 -1.35
C ALA A 123 18.50 -9.63 -2.16
N GLY A 124 17.50 -9.50 -3.06
CA GLY A 124 16.98 -10.60 -3.87
C GLY A 124 15.88 -11.45 -3.21
N ASP A 125 15.49 -11.18 -1.96
CA ASP A 125 14.31 -11.83 -1.38
C ASP A 125 13.03 -11.32 -2.07
N ILE A 126 11.94 -12.10 -1.97
CA ILE A 126 10.60 -11.66 -2.36
C ILE A 126 9.91 -11.07 -1.14
N MET A 127 9.34 -9.89 -1.29
CA MET A 127 8.48 -9.25 -0.29
C MET A 127 7.06 -9.15 -0.80
N CYS A 128 6.08 -9.23 0.09
CA CYS A 128 4.67 -9.09 -0.25
C CYS A 128 4.04 -7.98 0.56
N ILE A 129 3.17 -7.21 -0.08
CA ILE A 129 2.45 -6.10 0.51
C ILE A 129 0.96 -6.45 0.50
N ARG A 130 0.26 -6.12 1.57
CA ARG A 130 -1.19 -6.25 1.72
C ARG A 130 -1.82 -4.88 1.95
N TRP A 131 -2.97 -4.63 1.32
CA TRP A 131 -3.77 -3.40 1.46
C TRP A 131 -5.27 -3.73 1.44
N PRO A 132 -6.12 -2.90 2.07
CA PRO A 132 -7.58 -2.99 1.89
C PRO A 132 -7.96 -2.44 0.51
N SER A 133 -8.75 -3.16 -0.28
CA SER A 133 -9.23 -2.63 -1.57
C SER A 133 -10.23 -1.50 -1.44
N LYS A 134 -10.83 -1.36 -0.26
CA LYS A 134 -12.04 -0.59 -0.08
C LYS A 134 -13.15 -1.01 -1.06
N THR A 135 -14.04 -0.09 -1.41
CA THR A 135 -15.09 -0.28 -2.42
C THR A 135 -14.58 -0.65 -3.82
N HIS A 136 -13.27 -0.58 -4.08
CA HIS A 136 -12.69 -0.79 -5.41
C HIS A 136 -12.27 -2.23 -5.71
N GLY A 137 -12.44 -3.17 -4.77
CA GLY A 137 -11.92 -4.55 -4.94
C GLY A 137 -12.48 -5.30 -6.16
N SER A 138 -13.72 -5.00 -6.57
CA SER A 138 -14.37 -5.62 -7.73
C SER A 138 -14.33 -4.77 -9.00
N GLU A 139 -13.72 -3.59 -8.96
CA GLU A 139 -13.72 -2.68 -10.11
C GLU A 139 -12.77 -3.16 -11.20
N THR A 140 -13.16 -2.87 -12.44
CA THR A 140 -12.37 -3.15 -13.64
C THR A 140 -11.75 -1.87 -14.17
N GLY A 141 -10.57 -1.96 -14.80
CA GLY A 141 -9.88 -0.80 -15.35
C GLY A 141 -9.15 0.06 -14.31
N LEU A 142 -8.99 -0.43 -13.07
CA LEU A 142 -8.19 0.25 -12.06
C LEU A 142 -6.73 0.36 -12.49
N LEU A 143 -6.13 1.51 -12.16
CA LEU A 143 -4.69 1.69 -12.28
C LEU A 143 -3.97 0.80 -11.27
N PRO A 144 -2.80 0.23 -11.62
CA PRO A 144 -2.04 -0.58 -10.71
C PRO A 144 -1.40 0.26 -9.60
N VAL A 145 -1.04 -0.41 -8.52
CA VAL A 145 -0.14 0.12 -7.51
C VAL A 145 1.28 0.16 -8.08
N SER A 146 2.00 1.25 -7.89
CA SER A 146 3.44 1.32 -8.15
C SER A 146 4.23 1.11 -6.86
N ILE A 147 5.28 0.28 -6.93
CA ILE A 147 6.26 0.14 -5.85
C ILE A 147 7.54 0.85 -6.27
N ASN A 148 7.84 1.95 -5.60
CA ASN A 148 8.96 2.83 -5.91
C ASN A 148 10.05 2.68 -4.84
N MET A 149 11.27 2.36 -5.23
CA MET A 149 12.39 2.12 -4.32
C MET A 149 13.70 2.60 -4.97
N PRO A 150 14.21 3.79 -4.60
CA PRO A 150 15.56 4.19 -4.97
C PRO A 150 16.58 3.12 -4.53
N ILE A 151 17.41 2.64 -5.46
CA ILE A 151 18.42 1.59 -5.19
C ILE A 151 19.66 2.10 -4.43
N VAL A 152 19.55 3.25 -3.79
CA VAL A 152 20.57 3.89 -2.97
C VAL A 152 20.00 4.22 -1.59
N THR A 153 20.85 4.17 -0.56
CA THR A 153 20.47 4.64 0.77
C THR A 153 20.41 6.17 0.76
N LEU A 154 19.34 6.72 1.32
CA LEU A 154 19.13 8.16 1.45
C LEU A 154 19.06 8.54 2.93
N ASP A 155 19.33 9.80 3.28
CA ASP A 155 19.18 10.31 4.66
C ASP A 155 17.81 10.94 4.92
N LYS A 156 17.04 11.22 3.86
CA LYS A 156 15.70 11.80 3.88
C LYS A 156 14.84 11.18 2.77
N ASP A 157 13.54 11.47 2.80
CA ASP A 157 12.67 11.09 1.69
C ASP A 157 13.03 11.88 0.42
N PRO A 158 13.15 11.22 -0.74
CA PRO A 158 13.31 11.91 -2.01
C PRO A 158 11.97 12.52 -2.45
N ASP A 159 12.00 13.40 -3.46
CA ASP A 159 10.77 13.96 -4.04
C ASP A 159 9.96 12.92 -4.84
N GLN A 160 8.71 13.24 -5.18
CA GLN A 160 7.84 12.32 -5.91
C GLN A 160 8.39 11.98 -7.31
N LYS A 161 9.08 12.91 -7.97
CA LYS A 161 9.71 12.67 -9.28
C LYS A 161 10.77 11.57 -9.17
N THR A 162 11.61 11.65 -8.14
CA THR A 162 12.67 10.69 -7.87
C THR A 162 12.08 9.32 -7.51
N PHE A 163 11.00 9.27 -6.72
CA PHE A 163 10.30 8.00 -6.48
C PHE A 163 9.74 7.41 -7.76
N SER A 164 9.00 8.18 -8.56
CA SER A 164 8.41 7.69 -9.80
C SER A 164 9.44 7.20 -10.82
N ALA A 165 10.64 7.79 -10.83
CA ALA A 165 11.77 7.32 -11.65
C ALA A 165 12.43 6.04 -11.11
N ALA A 166 12.13 5.65 -9.87
CA ALA A 166 12.66 4.46 -9.20
C ALA A 166 11.59 3.36 -9.01
N SER A 167 10.59 3.30 -9.90
CA SER A 167 9.58 2.23 -9.90
C SER A 167 10.21 0.87 -10.19
N VAL A 168 10.06 -0.09 -9.28
CA VAL A 168 10.60 -1.45 -9.42
C VAL A 168 9.55 -2.39 -10.03
N ILE A 169 8.27 -2.23 -9.65
CA ILE A 169 7.19 -3.09 -10.11
C ILE A 169 5.85 -2.35 -10.08
N THR A 170 4.90 -2.80 -10.90
CA THR A 170 3.48 -2.47 -10.72
C THR A 170 2.69 -3.70 -10.29
N LEU A 171 1.83 -3.54 -9.28
CA LEU A 171 0.99 -4.60 -8.72
C LEU A 171 -0.49 -4.33 -9.04
N PRO A 172 -1.27 -5.33 -9.47
CA PRO A 172 -2.71 -5.17 -9.68
C PRO A 172 -3.41 -4.82 -8.36
N PHE A 173 -4.06 -3.65 -8.30
CA PHE A 173 -4.72 -3.18 -7.07
C PHE A 173 -5.82 -4.14 -6.58
N ASN A 174 -6.60 -4.70 -7.51
CA ASN A 174 -7.72 -5.60 -7.24
C ASN A 174 -7.32 -7.09 -7.15
N ASN A 175 -6.04 -7.40 -6.87
CA ASN A 175 -5.62 -8.78 -6.61
C ASN A 175 -6.01 -9.22 -5.19
N CYS A 176 -7.29 -9.53 -5.03
CA CYS A 176 -7.96 -9.75 -3.76
C CYS A 176 -8.31 -11.24 -3.55
N SER A 177 -8.33 -11.70 -2.29
CA SER A 177 -8.54 -13.12 -2.00
C SER A 177 -9.99 -13.58 -2.05
N THR A 178 -10.93 -12.74 -1.59
CA THR A 178 -12.37 -12.90 -1.80
C THR A 178 -13.07 -11.56 -1.59
N ILE A 179 -14.03 -11.21 -2.45
CA ILE A 179 -14.87 -10.00 -2.33
C ILE A 179 -16.26 -10.47 -1.88
N ALA A 180 -16.43 -10.69 -0.57
CA ALA A 180 -17.70 -11.20 -0.02
C ALA A 180 -18.49 -10.08 0.65
N GLY A 181 -19.24 -9.30 -0.14
CA GLY A 181 -20.21 -8.29 0.34
C GLY A 181 -19.64 -7.07 1.06
N ASP A 182 -18.40 -7.16 1.56
CA ASP A 182 -17.71 -6.13 2.33
C ASP A 182 -16.40 -5.76 1.63
N GLY A 183 -16.52 -4.88 0.62
CA GLY A 183 -15.38 -4.37 -0.14
C GLY A 183 -14.38 -3.62 0.76
N ASP A 184 -14.90 -2.87 1.75
CA ASP A 184 -14.12 -2.04 2.67
C ASP A 184 -13.00 -2.80 3.39
N HIS A 185 -13.27 -4.06 3.69
CA HIS A 185 -12.38 -4.92 4.46
C HIS A 185 -11.77 -6.04 3.62
N THR A 186 -11.95 -6.00 2.29
CA THR A 186 -11.43 -7.04 1.41
C THR A 186 -9.91 -6.90 1.29
N PRO A 187 -9.14 -7.93 1.69
CA PRO A 187 -7.69 -7.89 1.62
C PRO A 187 -7.20 -8.21 0.21
N CYS A 188 -6.33 -7.34 -0.29
CA CYS A 188 -5.65 -7.49 -1.57
C CYS A 188 -4.17 -7.30 -1.36
N GLY A 189 -3.38 -7.67 -2.35
CA GLY A 189 -1.94 -7.57 -2.21
C GLY A 189 -1.17 -7.90 -3.47
N GLY A 190 0.14 -7.83 -3.35
CA GLY A 190 1.06 -8.28 -4.39
C GLY A 190 2.47 -8.45 -3.86
N CYS A 191 3.24 -9.29 -4.54
CA CYS A 191 4.62 -9.54 -4.19
C CYS A 191 5.59 -8.96 -5.23
N PHE A 192 6.75 -8.53 -4.76
CA PHE A 192 7.80 -7.92 -5.55
C PHE A 192 9.18 -8.40 -5.11
N PRO A 193 10.17 -8.49 -6.04
CA PRO A 193 11.53 -8.79 -5.68
C PRO A 193 12.24 -7.56 -5.13
N VAL A 194 12.93 -7.73 -4.00
CA VAL A 194 13.93 -6.77 -3.53
C VAL A 194 15.12 -6.82 -4.50
N PRO A 195 15.60 -5.70 -5.06
CA PRO A 195 16.73 -5.73 -5.99
C PRO A 195 17.95 -6.49 -5.41
N GLY A 196 18.55 -7.36 -6.24
CA GLY A 196 19.58 -8.30 -5.77
C GLY A 196 20.94 -7.67 -5.47
N GLY A 197 21.24 -6.50 -6.04
CA GLY A 197 22.52 -5.80 -5.90
C GLY A 197 22.57 -4.79 -4.74
N LEU A 198 21.58 -4.80 -3.85
CA LEU A 198 21.55 -3.85 -2.73
C LEU A 198 22.60 -4.19 -1.68
N LYS A 199 23.23 -3.14 -1.14
CA LYS A 199 24.16 -3.24 -0.01
C LYS A 199 23.38 -3.30 1.29
N THR A 200 24.05 -3.69 2.37
CA THR A 200 23.45 -3.60 3.71
C THR A 200 23.14 -2.14 4.05
N GLY A 201 21.91 -1.83 4.45
CA GLY A 201 21.47 -0.48 4.75
C GLY A 201 19.96 -0.34 4.84
N ASN A 202 19.48 0.88 5.12
CA ASN A 202 18.06 1.20 5.14
C ASN A 202 17.66 1.92 3.84
N TYR A 203 16.69 1.34 3.14
CA TYR A 203 16.17 1.86 1.88
C TYR A 203 14.74 2.36 2.07
N VAL A 204 14.39 3.47 1.44
CA VAL A 204 13.00 3.97 1.46
C VAL A 204 12.22 3.33 0.31
N ILE A 205 10.99 2.92 0.61
CA ILE A 205 10.06 2.39 -0.39
C ILE A 205 8.73 3.13 -0.27
N GLN A 206 8.09 3.34 -1.42
CA GLN A 206 6.77 3.93 -1.55
C GLN A 206 5.83 2.96 -2.27
N TRP A 207 4.71 2.63 -1.63
CA TRP A 207 3.52 2.07 -2.25
C TRP A 207 2.66 3.25 -2.70
N ARG A 208 2.36 3.36 -3.99
CA ARG A 208 1.58 4.47 -4.54
C ARG A 208 0.48 3.96 -5.44
N TRP A 209 -0.75 4.36 -5.17
CA TRP A 209 -1.90 4.05 -6.00
C TRP A 209 -2.57 5.34 -6.46
N GLU A 210 -2.94 5.37 -7.74
CA GLU A 210 -3.70 6.47 -8.35
C GLU A 210 -5.15 6.02 -8.54
N LEU A 211 -6.08 6.67 -7.87
CA LEU A 211 -7.49 6.56 -8.17
C LEU A 211 -7.86 7.65 -9.18
N THR A 212 -8.45 7.21 -10.29
CA THR A 212 -9.06 8.13 -11.27
C THR A 212 -10.58 8.07 -11.10
N ASN A 213 -11.17 9.10 -10.50
CA ASN A 213 -12.62 9.25 -10.40
C ASN A 213 -13.08 10.37 -11.35
N GLY A 214 -13.43 9.99 -12.58
CA GLY A 214 -13.77 10.93 -13.64
C GLY A 214 -12.57 11.79 -14.08
N GLN A 215 -12.61 13.09 -13.77
CA GLN A 215 -11.56 14.06 -14.14
C GLN A 215 -10.54 14.35 -13.03
N LYS A 216 -10.79 13.90 -11.80
CA LYS A 216 -9.89 14.12 -10.66
C LYS A 216 -8.97 12.92 -10.46
N LYS A 217 -7.72 13.22 -10.16
CA LYS A 217 -6.70 12.26 -9.76
C LYS A 217 -6.51 12.37 -8.25
N GLU A 218 -6.69 11.26 -7.56
CA GLU A 218 -6.39 11.13 -6.14
C GLU A 218 -5.27 10.11 -5.99
N PHE A 219 -4.30 10.43 -5.13
CA PHE A 219 -3.19 9.52 -4.85
C PHE A 219 -3.22 9.09 -3.41
N TYR A 220 -3.07 7.78 -3.23
CA TYR A 220 -2.91 7.13 -1.95
C TYR A 220 -1.48 6.64 -1.85
N THR A 221 -0.85 6.90 -0.71
CA THR A 221 0.55 6.54 -0.51
C THR A 221 0.80 5.91 0.85
N SER A 222 1.71 4.93 0.87
CA SER A 222 2.34 4.46 2.11
C SER A 222 3.84 4.31 1.91
N CYS A 223 4.63 4.84 2.84
CA CYS A 223 6.07 4.82 2.84
C CYS A 223 6.64 4.07 4.05
N TRP A 224 7.72 3.34 3.80
CA TRP A 224 8.45 2.61 4.84
C TRP A 224 9.94 2.59 4.56
N ASP A 225 10.69 2.25 5.59
CA ASP A 225 12.11 1.96 5.54
C ASP A 225 12.26 0.43 5.58
N LEU A 226 13.05 -0.10 4.65
CA LEU A 226 13.41 -1.50 4.57
C LEU A 226 14.85 -1.67 5.04
N GLY A 227 15.04 -2.40 6.13
CA GLY A 227 16.35 -2.87 6.55
C GLY A 227 16.82 -4.01 5.63
N VAL A 228 17.76 -3.71 4.75
CA VAL A 228 18.34 -4.69 3.82
C VAL A 228 19.66 -5.22 4.37
N THR A 229 19.83 -6.53 4.32
CA THR A 229 21.16 -7.18 4.42
C THR A 229 21.63 -7.63 3.04
N ALA A 230 22.86 -7.28 2.67
CA ALA A 230 23.45 -7.72 1.39
C ALA A 230 23.47 -9.25 1.28
N ARG A 231 23.33 -9.75 0.05
CA ARG A 231 23.58 -11.16 -0.26
C ARG A 231 25.06 -11.34 -0.56
N ASP A 232 25.68 -12.39 -0.02
CA ASP A 232 27.08 -12.68 -0.30
C ASP A 232 27.29 -12.84 -1.83
N GLU A 233 28.12 -11.97 -2.41
CA GLU A 233 28.42 -11.97 -3.84
C GLU A 233 29.01 -13.31 -4.31
N SER A 234 29.57 -14.10 -3.39
CA SER A 234 30.16 -15.41 -3.68
C SER A 234 29.13 -16.53 -3.97
N SER A 235 27.83 -16.26 -3.89
CA SER A 235 26.77 -17.22 -4.27
C SER A 235 26.33 -17.10 -5.75
N THR A 236 27.05 -16.33 -6.58
CA THR A 236 26.64 -15.93 -7.95
C THR A 236 26.77 -17.01 -9.03
N THR A 237 27.22 -18.23 -8.71
CA THR A 237 27.13 -19.37 -9.65
C THR A 237 25.79 -20.10 -9.63
N GLY A 238 24.90 -19.75 -8.70
CA GLY A 238 23.50 -20.17 -8.80
C GLY A 238 22.73 -19.16 -9.63
N THR A 239 22.24 -19.57 -10.81
CA THR A 239 21.12 -18.93 -11.51
C THR A 239 20.15 -18.36 -10.47
N PRO A 240 19.64 -17.10 -10.62
CA PRO A 240 18.66 -16.56 -9.68
C PRO A 240 17.65 -17.64 -9.39
N LYS A 241 17.60 -18.10 -8.12
CA LYS A 241 16.64 -19.14 -7.72
C LYS A 241 15.32 -18.60 -8.21
N SER A 242 14.73 -19.25 -9.21
CA SER A 242 13.52 -18.79 -9.88
C SER A 242 12.59 -18.31 -8.78
N VAL A 243 12.10 -17.07 -8.89
CA VAL A 243 11.02 -16.56 -8.04
C VAL A 243 10.09 -17.74 -7.83
N PRO A 244 9.85 -18.20 -6.58
CA PRO A 244 9.00 -19.35 -6.36
C PRO A 244 7.76 -19.14 -7.20
N THR A 245 7.58 -19.95 -8.23
CA THR A 245 6.41 -19.85 -9.08
C THR A 245 5.28 -20.34 -8.21
N LEU A 246 4.66 -19.40 -7.48
CA LEU A 246 3.35 -19.61 -6.90
C LEU A 246 2.49 -20.02 -8.09
N ASP A 247 1.86 -21.18 -7.97
CA ASP A 247 1.14 -21.85 -9.04
C ASP A 247 0.31 -20.85 -9.86
N ALA A 248 0.36 -20.96 -11.19
CA ALA A 248 -0.14 -19.97 -12.16
C ALA A 248 -1.66 -19.70 -12.07
N SER A 249 -2.34 -20.29 -11.10
CA SER A 249 -3.75 -20.08 -10.78
C SER A 249 -4.01 -18.87 -9.85
N THR A 250 -2.96 -18.23 -9.30
CA THR A 250 -3.08 -16.98 -8.53
C THR A 250 -1.98 -15.99 -8.94
N ASN A 251 -2.32 -14.97 -9.75
CA ASN A 251 -1.40 -13.91 -10.19
C ASN A 251 -1.03 -12.97 -9.02
N ILE A 252 -0.27 -13.48 -8.06
CA ILE A 252 0.18 -12.75 -6.86
C ILE A 252 1.39 -11.85 -7.17
N PHE A 253 2.09 -12.14 -8.26
CA PHE A 253 3.20 -11.35 -8.76
C PHE A 253 2.71 -10.29 -9.74
N GLY A 254 3.18 -9.06 -9.56
CA GLY A 254 2.92 -7.97 -10.50
C GLY A 254 3.80 -8.03 -11.75
N THR A 255 3.68 -7.00 -12.59
CA THR A 255 4.48 -6.85 -13.81
C THR A 255 5.72 -6.03 -13.48
N LEU A 256 6.90 -6.63 -13.70
CA LEU A 256 8.17 -5.91 -13.58
C LEU A 256 8.19 -4.72 -14.54
N VAL A 257 8.58 -3.55 -14.03
CA VAL A 257 8.86 -2.41 -14.89
C VAL A 257 10.21 -2.68 -15.53
N GLN A 258 10.28 -2.72 -16.86
CA GLN A 258 11.54 -2.81 -17.57
C GLN A 258 12.36 -1.55 -17.25
N ALA A 259 13.54 -1.74 -16.66
CA ALA A 259 14.51 -0.68 -16.40
C ALA A 259 15.23 -0.26 -17.68
#